data_AF-Q5LI00-F1
#
_entry.id   AF-Q5LI00-F1
#
_cell.length_a   1.000
_cell.length_b   1.000
_cell.length_c   1.000
_cell.angle_alpha   90.00
_cell.angle_beta   90.00
_cell.angle_gamma   90.00
#
_symmetry.space_group_name_H-M   'P 1'
#
loop_
_entity.id
_entity.type
_entity.pdbx_description
1 polymer ?
#
loop_
_entity_poly.entity_id
_entity_poly.type
_entity_poly.pdbx_seq_one_letter_code
_entity_poly.pdbx_strand_id
1 'polypeptide(L)'
;MNKVYGLNIDMLRLCYEIKEPYNINIIKTKEVGEEIDFMYFYLRRIQGKHFKFVYEIRYDDMGKDKLFGELRLGINDDEEASNIHTNGYNKAWISISNRVLYTDEIYYLDFIESNLGLELHNITTLDLCLDMSIDIARLIRRLIRNPQITTILNGKRIIDRKQDRPEITYTSSGNMDKDKYLTVNIKQKKAIKDKSKGSTLIAYNKKTEIANSSDKRYIDDYYNNPSKLHRLEVHLNNEEIRDYITKNRHELSFYSLIDKKFLSRLFGYTLNSLIRFEKEEKPIDWANLLLEGYNNHP
;
A
#
# COMPACT_ATOMS: atom_id res chain seq x y z
N MET A 1 12.26 -15.00 -20.85
CA MET A 1 12.19 -13.54 -20.58
C MET A 1 11.57 -13.32 -19.21
N ASN A 2 11.98 -12.27 -18.51
CA ASN A 2 11.29 -11.87 -17.29
C ASN A 2 9.91 -11.33 -17.65
N LYS A 3 8.90 -11.67 -16.85
CA LYS A 3 7.54 -11.16 -17.01
C LYS A 3 7.23 -10.22 -15.86
N VAL A 4 6.80 -9.01 -16.18
CA VAL A 4 6.12 -8.11 -15.24
C VAL A 4 4.62 -8.42 -15.35
N TYR A 5 3.98 -8.78 -14.25
CA TYR A 5 2.56 -9.15 -14.25
C TYR A 5 1.66 -7.93 -14.16
N GLY A 6 1.93 -7.00 -13.25
CA GLY A 6 1.15 -5.77 -13.14
C GLY A 6 1.40 -4.97 -11.88
N LEU A 7 0.92 -3.73 -11.90
CA LEU A 7 0.93 -2.79 -10.77
C LEU A 7 -0.46 -2.78 -10.11
N ASN A 8 -0.49 -3.01 -8.79
CA ASN A 8 -1.70 -3.05 -7.98
C ASN A 8 -1.54 -2.29 -6.67
N ILE A 9 -2.68 -1.97 -6.04
CA ILE A 9 -2.72 -1.47 -4.67
C ILE A 9 -2.79 -2.68 -3.74
N ASP A 10 -1.93 -2.73 -2.73
CA ASP A 10 -1.91 -3.80 -1.73
C ASP A 10 -2.48 -3.34 -0.37
N MET A 11 -2.46 -2.05 -0.09
CA MET A 11 -3.12 -1.48 1.09
C MET A 11 -3.67 -0.12 0.73
N LEU A 12 -4.93 0.13 1.11
CA LEU A 12 -5.58 1.40 0.90
C LEU A 12 -6.36 1.81 2.14
N ARG A 13 -6.04 3.01 2.65
CA ARG A 13 -6.84 3.66 3.68
C ARG A 13 -7.05 5.12 3.35
N LEU A 14 -8.33 5.48 3.28
CA LEU A 14 -8.82 6.78 2.89
C LEU A 14 -9.34 7.50 4.13
N CYS A 15 -9.24 8.82 4.12
CA CYS A 15 -9.76 9.71 5.14
C CYS A 15 -10.68 10.71 4.47
N TYR A 16 -11.82 10.92 5.12
CA TYR A 16 -12.97 11.63 4.58
C TYR A 16 -13.39 12.76 5.49
N GLU A 17 -14.08 13.72 4.90
CA GLU A 17 -14.94 14.67 5.59
C GLU A 17 -16.36 14.10 5.66
N ILE A 18 -16.98 14.16 6.83
CA ILE A 18 -18.40 13.86 6.99
C ILE A 18 -19.19 15.13 6.66
N LYS A 19 -19.73 15.20 5.43
CA LYS A 19 -20.55 16.33 4.95
C LYS A 19 -22.02 16.20 5.34
N GLU A 20 -22.56 14.98 5.29
CA GLU A 20 -23.95 14.69 5.62
C GLU A 20 -24.02 13.70 6.80
N PRO A 21 -24.12 14.18 8.05
CA PRO A 21 -23.90 13.34 9.23
C PRO A 21 -25.10 12.46 9.60
N TYR A 22 -26.22 12.50 8.85
CA TYR A 22 -27.46 11.81 9.24
C TYR A 22 -27.24 10.30 9.47
N ASN A 23 -26.72 9.60 8.47
CA ASN A 23 -26.44 8.17 8.58
C ASN A 23 -25.31 7.88 9.57
N ILE A 24 -24.29 8.74 9.64
CA ILE A 24 -23.21 8.62 10.62
C ILE A 24 -23.74 8.71 12.06
N ASN A 25 -24.70 9.58 12.33
CA ASN A 25 -25.29 9.71 13.67
C ASN A 25 -26.14 8.49 14.04
N ILE A 26 -26.85 7.90 13.07
CA ILE A 26 -27.61 6.67 13.29
C ILE A 26 -26.67 5.51 13.61
N ILE A 27 -25.61 5.30 12.84
CA ILE A 27 -24.73 4.14 13.07
C ILE A 27 -24.04 4.24 14.43
N LYS A 28 -23.74 5.45 14.93
CA LYS A 28 -23.12 5.68 16.24
C LYS A 28 -23.97 5.24 17.43
N THR A 29 -25.27 5.02 17.26
CA THR A 29 -26.14 4.49 18.33
C THR A 29 -26.09 2.97 18.43
N LYS A 30 -25.38 2.30 17.52
CA LYS A 30 -25.31 0.83 17.44
C LYS A 30 -24.30 0.23 18.42
N GLU A 31 -24.75 -0.83 19.08
CA GLU A 31 -23.95 -1.65 19.98
C GLU A 31 -23.10 -2.69 19.21
N VAL A 32 -22.05 -3.20 19.86
CA VAL A 32 -21.17 -4.21 19.23
C VAL A 32 -21.95 -5.46 18.85
N GLY A 33 -21.78 -5.89 17.59
CA GLY A 33 -22.51 -7.01 16.99
C GLY A 33 -23.78 -6.59 16.24
N GLU A 34 -24.29 -5.38 16.41
CA GLU A 34 -25.46 -4.91 15.66
C GLU A 34 -25.12 -4.59 14.21
N GLU A 35 -26.12 -4.80 13.34
CA GLU A 35 -26.06 -4.53 11.92
C GLU A 35 -27.02 -3.41 11.52
N ILE A 36 -26.68 -2.70 10.45
CA ILE A 36 -27.52 -1.68 9.85
C ILE A 36 -27.38 -1.72 8.33
N ASP A 37 -28.53 -1.90 7.68
CA ASP A 37 -28.66 -2.11 6.25
C ASP A 37 -28.79 -0.78 5.50
N PHE A 38 -28.06 -0.66 4.39
CA PHE A 38 -28.08 0.43 3.42
C PHE A 38 -28.41 -0.11 2.01
N MET A 39 -29.30 -1.10 1.94
CA MET A 39 -29.80 -1.77 0.75
C MET A 39 -28.77 -2.63 -0.01
N TYR A 40 -27.66 -2.05 -0.46
CA TYR A 40 -26.64 -2.76 -1.25
C TYR A 40 -25.40 -3.14 -0.44
N PHE A 41 -25.29 -2.60 0.77
CA PHE A 41 -24.29 -2.97 1.75
C PHE A 41 -24.90 -2.78 3.13
N TYR A 42 -24.26 -3.35 4.13
CA TYR A 42 -24.61 -3.15 5.52
C TYR A 42 -23.34 -2.92 6.35
N LEU A 43 -23.51 -2.27 7.48
CA LEU A 43 -22.45 -2.09 8.46
C LEU A 43 -22.67 -3.02 9.62
N ARG A 44 -21.64 -3.78 10.01
CA ARG A 44 -21.63 -4.58 11.23
C ARG A 44 -20.70 -3.96 12.24
N ARG A 45 -21.23 -3.59 13.40
CA ARG A 45 -20.45 -2.99 14.48
C ARG A 45 -19.48 -3.99 15.08
N ILE A 46 -18.20 -3.63 15.18
CA ILE A 46 -17.15 -4.45 15.81
C ILE A 46 -16.39 -3.69 16.89
N GLN A 47 -15.61 -4.41 17.69
CA GLN A 47 -14.77 -3.81 18.73
C GLN A 47 -13.62 -3.01 18.10
N GLY A 48 -13.48 -1.74 18.50
CA GLY A 48 -12.34 -0.90 18.16
C GLY A 48 -11.31 -0.82 19.28
N LYS A 49 -10.02 -0.78 18.93
CA LYS A 49 -8.93 -0.51 19.89
C LYS A 49 -8.54 0.97 19.93
N HIS A 50 -8.35 1.56 18.75
CA HIS A 50 -7.84 2.93 18.57
C HIS A 50 -8.93 3.92 18.14
N PHE A 51 -10.13 3.42 17.91
CA PHE A 51 -11.29 4.20 17.47
C PHE A 51 -12.48 3.83 18.34
N LYS A 52 -13.23 4.83 18.76
CA LYS A 52 -14.49 4.72 19.49
C LYS A 52 -15.51 3.97 18.66
N PHE A 53 -15.48 4.14 17.33
CA PHE A 53 -16.42 3.48 16.44
C PHE A 53 -15.74 2.76 15.28
N VAL A 54 -15.99 1.45 15.15
CA VAL A 54 -15.48 0.61 14.06
C VAL A 54 -16.59 -0.28 13.53
N TYR A 55 -16.73 -0.32 12.21
CA TYR A 55 -17.68 -1.17 11.52
C TYR A 55 -16.98 -1.91 10.39
N GLU A 56 -17.34 -3.18 10.21
CA GLU A 56 -17.11 -3.83 8.93
C GLU A 56 -18.14 -3.32 7.92
N ILE A 57 -17.69 -3.01 6.71
CA ILE A 57 -18.53 -2.72 5.57
C ILE A 57 -18.68 -4.03 4.81
N ARG A 58 -19.90 -4.55 4.73
CA ARG A 58 -20.20 -5.86 4.16
C ARG A 58 -21.28 -5.75 3.10
N TYR A 59 -21.30 -6.68 2.16
CA TYR A 59 -22.33 -6.74 1.12
C TYR A 59 -22.55 -8.17 0.69
N ASP A 60 -23.75 -8.46 0.22
CA ASP A 60 -24.09 -9.73 -0.40
C ASP A 60 -23.86 -9.67 -1.91
N ASP A 61 -23.12 -10.63 -2.42
CA ASP A 61 -22.99 -10.84 -3.86
C ASP A 61 -23.41 -12.27 -4.21
N MET A 62 -24.62 -12.38 -4.75
CA MET A 62 -25.25 -13.65 -5.14
C MET A 62 -25.31 -14.67 -3.99
N GLY A 63 -25.73 -14.25 -2.80
CA GLY A 63 -25.85 -15.09 -1.61
C GLY A 63 -24.53 -15.34 -0.88
N LYS A 64 -23.47 -14.60 -1.22
CA LYS A 64 -22.18 -14.64 -0.55
C LYS A 64 -21.93 -13.32 0.16
N ASP A 65 -21.94 -13.37 1.49
CA ASP A 65 -21.52 -12.27 2.34
C ASP A 65 -20.01 -12.02 2.21
N LYS A 66 -19.64 -10.81 1.76
CA LYS A 66 -18.28 -10.38 1.48
C LYS A 66 -17.92 -9.15 2.31
N LEU A 67 -16.68 -9.14 2.81
CA LEU A 67 -16.08 -7.98 3.46
C LEU A 67 -15.52 -7.00 2.42
N PHE A 68 -16.10 -5.81 2.33
CA PHE A 68 -15.57 -4.72 1.53
C PHE A 68 -14.37 -4.03 2.20
N GLY A 69 -14.51 -3.76 3.50
CA GLY A 69 -13.52 -2.99 4.25
C GLY A 69 -14.01 -2.64 5.65
N GLU A 70 -13.40 -1.63 6.25
CA GLU A 70 -13.77 -1.14 7.57
C GLU A 70 -13.98 0.38 7.58
N LEU A 71 -15.09 0.82 8.14
CA LEU A 71 -15.35 2.22 8.51
C LEU A 71 -14.89 2.45 9.95
N ARG A 72 -14.12 3.52 10.17
CA ARG A 72 -13.62 3.92 11.50
C ARG A 72 -13.94 5.39 11.76
N LEU A 73 -14.43 5.70 12.95
CA LEU A 73 -14.80 7.04 13.38
C LEU A 73 -14.36 7.28 14.82
N GLY A 74 -14.05 8.54 15.13
CA GLY A 74 -13.73 8.95 16.50
C GLY A 74 -12.48 8.26 17.01
N ILE A 75 -11.28 8.74 16.64
CA ILE A 75 -10.02 8.37 17.28
C ILE A 75 -10.23 8.39 18.79
N ASN A 76 -9.79 7.31 19.43
CA ASN A 76 -9.86 7.16 20.87
C ASN A 76 -8.61 7.76 21.50
N ASP A 77 -8.49 9.08 21.36
CA ASP A 77 -7.58 9.93 22.11
C ASP A 77 -8.39 10.92 22.96
N ASP A 78 -7.72 11.51 23.95
CA ASP A 78 -8.32 12.52 24.83
C ASP A 78 -8.45 13.90 24.14
N GLU A 79 -8.27 13.95 22.81
CA GLU A 79 -8.17 15.17 22.02
C GLU A 79 -9.25 15.22 20.92
N GLU A 80 -10.38 15.88 21.20
CA GLU A 80 -11.47 16.00 20.21
C GLU A 80 -10.99 16.65 18.88
N ALA A 81 -10.00 17.53 18.95
CA ALA A 81 -9.38 18.16 17.78
C ALA A 81 -8.77 17.15 16.80
N SER A 82 -8.32 15.97 17.27
CA SER A 82 -7.83 14.90 16.40
C SER A 82 -8.89 14.37 15.45
N ASN A 83 -10.17 14.49 15.80
CA ASN A 83 -11.31 14.02 15.03
C ASN A 83 -11.87 15.05 14.05
N ILE A 84 -11.32 16.25 14.02
CA ILE A 84 -11.83 17.37 13.22
C ILE A 84 -10.75 17.79 12.21
N HIS A 85 -11.15 18.02 10.97
CA HIS A 85 -10.29 18.61 9.94
C HIS A 85 -10.10 20.11 10.17
N THR A 86 -9.08 20.70 9.57
CA THR A 86 -8.82 22.15 9.73
C THR A 86 -9.96 23.04 9.24
N ASN A 87 -10.83 22.53 8.37
CA ASN A 87 -12.04 23.21 7.88
C ASN A 87 -13.30 22.95 8.74
N GLY A 88 -13.16 22.26 9.88
CA GLY A 88 -14.25 22.04 10.84
C GLY A 88 -15.09 20.78 10.64
N TYR A 89 -14.90 20.03 9.53
CA TYR A 89 -15.63 18.78 9.32
C TYR A 89 -15.05 17.63 10.14
N ASN A 90 -15.93 16.73 10.61
CA ASN A 90 -15.51 15.52 11.30
C ASN A 90 -14.84 14.53 10.35
N LYS A 91 -13.88 13.77 10.88
CA LYS A 91 -13.12 12.74 10.15
C LYS A 91 -13.83 11.40 10.16
N ALA A 92 -13.76 10.71 9.02
CA ALA A 92 -14.02 9.29 8.91
C ALA A 92 -12.87 8.61 8.15
N TRP A 93 -12.63 7.33 8.42
CA TRP A 93 -11.65 6.55 7.69
C TRP A 93 -12.29 5.29 7.12
N ILE A 94 -12.00 4.99 5.85
CA ILE A 94 -12.33 3.70 5.25
C ILE A 94 -11.02 2.98 4.91
N SER A 95 -10.84 1.78 5.44
CA SER A 95 -9.78 0.86 5.04
C SER A 95 -10.36 -0.20 4.11
N ILE A 96 -9.77 -0.39 2.94
CA ILE A 96 -10.29 -1.34 1.95
C ILE A 96 -9.68 -2.72 2.19
N SER A 97 -10.51 -3.76 2.14
CA SER A 97 -10.03 -5.15 2.19
C SER A 97 -9.13 -5.43 1.00
N ASN A 98 -7.97 -6.04 1.24
CA ASN A 98 -6.97 -6.27 0.19
C ASN A 98 -7.55 -7.07 -0.98
N ARG A 99 -8.46 -8.04 -0.73
CA ARG A 99 -9.14 -8.80 -1.80
C ARG A 99 -9.91 -7.91 -2.78
N VAL A 100 -10.60 -6.88 -2.28
CA VAL A 100 -11.39 -5.94 -3.12
C VAL A 100 -10.50 -5.21 -4.12
N LEU A 101 -9.26 -4.90 -3.73
CA LEU A 101 -8.28 -4.19 -4.57
C LEU A 101 -7.81 -4.98 -5.81
N TYR A 102 -8.16 -6.27 -5.90
CA TYR A 102 -7.85 -7.15 -7.04
C TYR A 102 -9.11 -7.47 -7.87
N THR A 103 -10.20 -6.72 -7.68
CA THR A 103 -11.49 -6.93 -8.34
C THR A 103 -12.14 -5.60 -8.72
N ASP A 104 -13.18 -5.65 -9.55
CA ASP A 104 -14.00 -4.48 -9.86
C ASP A 104 -14.92 -4.07 -8.70
N GLU A 105 -14.93 -4.80 -7.57
CA GLU A 105 -15.75 -4.46 -6.40
C GLU A 105 -15.36 -3.08 -5.81
N ILE A 106 -14.14 -2.59 -6.08
CA ILE A 106 -13.70 -1.25 -5.65
C ILE A 106 -14.63 -0.12 -6.12
N TYR A 107 -15.36 -0.31 -7.22
CA TYR A 107 -16.32 0.68 -7.72
C TYR A 107 -17.51 0.90 -6.79
N TYR A 108 -17.78 -0.01 -5.84
CA TYR A 108 -18.80 0.20 -4.81
C TYR A 108 -18.42 1.27 -3.78
N LEU A 109 -17.15 1.70 -3.76
CA LEU A 109 -16.70 2.74 -2.84
C LEU A 109 -17.48 4.05 -3.01
N ASP A 110 -17.70 4.50 -4.25
CA ASP A 110 -18.43 5.74 -4.55
C ASP A 110 -19.88 5.71 -4.02
N PHE A 111 -20.53 4.54 -4.11
CA PHE A 111 -21.87 4.33 -3.55
C PHE A 111 -21.86 4.36 -2.02
N ILE A 112 -20.87 3.72 -1.38
CA ILE A 112 -20.71 3.71 0.08
C ILE A 112 -20.44 5.13 0.60
N GLU A 113 -19.56 5.87 -0.07
CA GLU A 113 -19.23 7.27 0.24
C GLU A 113 -20.49 8.15 0.20
N SER A 114 -21.26 8.04 -0.88
CA SER A 114 -22.50 8.79 -1.06
C SER A 114 -23.54 8.46 0.01
N ASN A 115 -23.76 7.18 0.33
CA ASN A 115 -24.73 6.79 1.36
C ASN A 115 -24.32 7.24 2.76
N LEU A 116 -23.03 7.28 3.07
CA LEU A 116 -22.54 7.69 4.38
C LEU A 116 -22.30 9.20 4.49
N GLY A 117 -22.56 9.97 3.42
CA GLY A 117 -22.37 11.42 3.41
C GLY A 117 -20.90 11.83 3.52
N LEU A 118 -20.01 11.07 2.87
CA LEU A 118 -18.57 11.23 2.97
C LEU A 118 -17.98 11.87 1.70
N GLU A 119 -17.06 12.81 1.89
CA GLU A 119 -16.27 13.39 0.79
C GLU A 119 -14.78 13.09 1.00
N LEU A 120 -14.12 12.56 -0.04
CA LEU A 120 -12.72 12.16 0.04
C LEU A 120 -11.83 13.38 0.29
N HIS A 121 -11.08 13.36 1.40
CA HIS A 121 -10.17 14.44 1.75
C HIS A 121 -8.71 14.06 1.46
N ASN A 122 -8.26 12.87 1.86
CA ASN A 122 -6.89 12.42 1.62
C ASN A 122 -6.72 10.91 1.71
N ILE A 123 -5.66 10.41 1.07
CA ILE A 123 -5.18 9.04 1.27
C ILE A 123 -4.23 9.04 2.47
N THR A 124 -4.53 8.25 3.50
CA THR A 124 -3.71 8.19 4.72
C THR A 124 -2.66 7.08 4.69
N THR A 125 -2.92 6.03 3.93
CA THR A 125 -1.98 4.93 3.71
C THR A 125 -2.22 4.35 2.33
N LEU A 126 -1.14 4.16 1.59
CA LEU A 126 -1.16 3.51 0.28
C LEU A 126 0.08 2.61 0.15
N ASP A 127 -0.13 1.32 -0.07
CA ASP A 127 0.95 0.41 -0.46
C ASP A 127 0.71 0.05 -1.92
N LEU A 128 1.68 0.38 -2.79
CA LEU A 128 1.67 0.04 -4.20
C LEU A 128 2.65 -1.10 -4.45
N CYS A 129 2.23 -2.09 -5.23
CA CYS A 129 3.05 -3.26 -5.52
C CYS A 129 3.16 -3.54 -7.01
N LEU A 130 4.37 -3.92 -7.44
CA LEU A 130 4.65 -4.43 -8.77
C LEU A 130 5.02 -5.90 -8.66
N ASP A 131 4.22 -6.76 -9.29
CA ASP A 131 4.43 -8.20 -9.30
C ASP A 131 5.14 -8.65 -10.58
N MET A 132 6.07 -9.59 -10.43
CA MET A 132 6.95 -10.04 -11.52
C MET A 132 7.49 -11.46 -11.31
N SER A 133 8.01 -12.07 -12.36
CA SER A 133 8.63 -13.39 -12.32
C SER A 133 10.10 -13.37 -11.88
N ILE A 134 10.76 -12.20 -11.93
CA ILE A 134 12.17 -12.02 -11.55
C ILE A 134 12.33 -11.93 -10.04
N ASP A 135 13.38 -12.54 -9.50
CA ASP A 135 13.75 -12.39 -8.09
C ASP A 135 14.32 -10.98 -7.82
N ILE A 136 13.41 -10.05 -7.59
CA ILE A 136 13.70 -8.63 -7.42
C ILE A 136 14.52 -8.35 -6.14
N ALA A 137 14.32 -9.14 -5.08
CA ALA A 137 15.10 -9.05 -3.85
C ALA A 137 16.58 -9.35 -4.11
N ARG A 138 16.88 -10.45 -4.84
CA ARG A 138 18.25 -10.80 -5.21
C ARG A 138 18.85 -9.79 -6.21
N LEU A 139 18.05 -9.26 -7.15
CA LEU A 139 18.49 -8.23 -8.08
C LEU A 139 18.95 -6.97 -7.34
N ILE A 140 18.13 -6.43 -6.45
CA ILE A 140 18.44 -5.23 -5.66
C ILE A 140 19.69 -5.46 -4.80
N ARG A 141 19.79 -6.60 -4.10
CA ARG A 141 20.98 -6.93 -3.30
C ARG A 141 22.24 -6.97 -4.16
N ARG A 142 22.17 -7.53 -5.36
CA ARG A 142 23.32 -7.59 -6.29
C ARG A 142 23.75 -6.19 -6.73
N LEU A 143 22.80 -5.31 -7.05
CA LEU A 143 23.08 -3.92 -7.41
C LEU A 143 23.76 -3.16 -6.26
N ILE A 144 23.20 -3.25 -5.05
CA ILE A 144 23.78 -2.60 -3.86
C ILE A 144 25.20 -3.11 -3.59
N ARG A 145 25.43 -4.42 -3.69
CA ARG A 145 26.75 -5.02 -3.41
C ARG A 145 27.78 -4.82 -4.52
N ASN A 146 27.38 -4.41 -5.72
CA ASN A 146 28.32 -4.20 -6.81
C ASN A 146 29.13 -2.90 -6.61
N PRO A 147 30.47 -2.95 -6.53
CA PRO A 147 31.31 -1.76 -6.38
C PRO A 147 31.32 -0.84 -7.62
N GLN A 148 31.00 -1.35 -8.81
CA GLN A 148 30.89 -0.55 -10.03
C GLN A 148 29.58 0.23 -10.13
N ILE A 149 28.62 -0.06 -9.25
CA ILE A 149 27.32 0.60 -9.22
C ILE A 149 27.29 1.57 -8.05
N THR A 150 27.02 2.83 -8.37
CA THR A 150 26.76 3.84 -7.35
C THR A 150 25.31 3.72 -6.90
N THR A 151 25.10 3.51 -5.60
CA THR A 151 23.77 3.53 -5.00
C THR A 151 23.44 4.95 -4.53
N ILE A 152 22.26 5.44 -4.84
CA ILE A 152 21.69 6.64 -4.27
C ILE A 152 20.53 6.20 -3.37
N LEU A 153 20.69 6.42 -2.06
CA LEU A 153 19.78 5.95 -1.02
C LEU A 153 19.16 7.15 -0.32
N ASN A 154 17.82 7.22 -0.25
CA ASN A 154 17.09 8.36 0.30
C ASN A 154 17.59 9.70 -0.25
N GLY A 155 17.82 9.76 -1.57
CA GLY A 155 18.34 10.92 -2.28
C GLY A 155 19.84 11.22 -2.11
N LYS A 156 20.59 10.44 -1.31
CA LYS A 156 22.02 10.68 -1.05
C LYS A 156 22.90 9.64 -1.74
N ARG A 157 23.89 10.13 -2.50
CA ARG A 157 24.91 9.27 -3.13
C ARG A 157 25.75 8.59 -2.04
N ILE A 158 25.87 7.26 -2.11
CA ILE A 158 26.71 6.50 -1.19
C ILE A 158 28.14 6.51 -1.69
N ILE A 159 29.04 7.10 -0.89
CA ILE A 159 30.48 7.17 -1.16
C ILE A 159 31.20 6.09 -0.34
N ASP A 160 31.05 6.15 0.98
CA ASP A 160 31.57 5.11 1.87
C ASP A 160 30.62 3.90 1.91
N ARG A 161 31.07 2.82 1.26
CA ARG A 161 30.39 1.52 1.19
C ARG A 161 30.60 0.65 2.43
N LYS A 162 31.58 0.98 3.29
CA LYS A 162 31.87 0.25 4.53
C LYS A 162 31.06 0.78 5.71
N GLN A 163 30.57 2.02 5.63
CA GLN A 163 29.70 2.60 6.65
C GLN A 163 28.39 1.81 6.80
N ASP A 164 27.99 1.57 8.05
CA ASP A 164 26.70 0.96 8.37
C ASP A 164 25.52 1.79 7.85
N ARG A 165 24.53 1.09 7.27
CA ARG A 165 23.32 1.68 6.68
C ARG A 165 22.07 1.03 7.28
N PRO A 166 21.60 1.48 8.45
CA PRO A 166 20.40 0.92 9.08
C PRO A 166 19.12 1.08 8.23
N GLU A 167 19.15 1.94 7.21
CA GLU A 167 18.09 2.10 6.22
C GLU A 167 17.86 0.85 5.35
N ILE A 168 18.86 -0.04 5.23
CA ILE A 168 18.79 -1.25 4.40
C ILE A 168 18.87 -2.48 5.30
N THR A 169 17.88 -3.37 5.21
CA THR A 169 17.86 -4.63 5.95
C THR A 169 17.67 -5.81 5.00
N TYR A 170 18.46 -6.85 5.21
CA TYR A 170 18.34 -8.13 4.50
C TYR A 170 17.83 -9.18 5.48
N THR A 171 16.68 -9.78 5.17
CA THR A 171 16.12 -10.87 5.97
C THR A 171 16.17 -12.15 5.14
N SER A 172 16.89 -13.15 5.64
CA SER A 172 16.84 -14.51 5.08
C SER A 172 15.83 -15.34 5.87
N SER A 173 15.09 -16.19 5.16
CA SER A 173 14.28 -17.25 5.77
C SER A 173 14.44 -18.55 4.98
N GLY A 174 14.18 -19.68 5.61
CA GLY A 174 14.49 -20.97 5.02
C GLY A 174 13.96 -22.13 5.84
N ASN A 175 14.59 -23.29 5.67
CA ASN A 175 14.40 -24.43 6.55
C ASN A 175 15.66 -24.64 7.40
N MET A 176 15.67 -25.69 8.22
CA MET A 176 16.80 -26.02 9.08
C MET A 176 18.11 -26.34 8.31
N ASP A 177 18.02 -26.63 7.01
CA ASP A 177 19.18 -26.98 6.19
C ASP A 177 19.79 -25.78 5.46
N LYS A 178 18.97 -24.80 5.07
CA LYS A 178 19.42 -23.65 4.27
C LYS A 178 18.45 -22.47 4.29
N ASP A 179 19.04 -21.29 4.13
CA ASP A 179 18.34 -20.09 3.69
C ASP A 179 17.79 -20.29 2.27
N LYS A 180 16.49 -20.02 2.08
CA LYS A 180 15.80 -20.18 0.78
C LYS A 180 15.35 -18.85 0.20
N TYR A 181 14.81 -17.98 1.04
CA TYR A 181 14.12 -16.76 0.64
C TYR A 181 14.86 -15.54 1.16
N LEU A 182 14.93 -14.51 0.33
CA LEU A 182 15.50 -13.23 0.66
C LEU A 182 14.39 -12.18 0.60
N THR A 183 14.29 -11.38 1.66
CA THR A 183 13.54 -10.14 1.68
C THR A 183 14.52 -8.98 1.82
N VAL A 184 14.40 -7.98 0.96
CA VAL A 184 15.15 -6.71 1.07
C VAL A 184 14.19 -5.63 1.51
N ASN A 185 14.49 -4.96 2.61
CA ASN A 185 13.75 -3.81 3.10
C ASN A 185 14.63 -2.56 2.97
N ILE A 186 14.06 -1.48 2.47
CA ILE A 186 14.70 -0.16 2.40
C ILE A 186 13.74 0.86 3.00
N LYS A 187 14.22 1.68 3.93
CA LYS A 187 13.38 2.64 4.65
C LYS A 187 13.94 4.05 4.57
N GLN A 188 13.06 5.05 4.49
CA GLN A 188 13.43 6.40 4.89
C GLN A 188 13.80 6.42 6.38
N LYS A 189 14.69 7.33 6.78
CA LYS A 189 15.16 7.43 8.18
C LYS A 189 14.02 7.57 9.19
N LYS A 190 13.01 8.39 8.87
CA LYS A 190 11.81 8.58 9.71
C LYS A 190 11.00 7.28 9.85
N ALA A 191 11.01 6.41 8.83
CA ALA A 191 10.28 5.15 8.77
C ALA A 191 10.99 3.97 9.46
N ILE A 192 12.24 4.12 9.91
CA ILE A 192 12.98 3.04 10.59
C ILE A 192 12.27 2.63 11.89
N LYS A 193 11.91 3.63 12.71
CA LYS A 193 11.24 3.42 14.01
C LYS A 193 9.71 3.38 13.90
N ASP A 194 9.16 4.08 12.92
CA ASP A 194 7.71 4.23 12.76
C ASP A 194 7.35 4.30 11.26
N LYS A 195 6.84 3.19 10.71
CA LYS A 195 6.49 3.06 9.28
C LYS A 195 5.51 4.16 8.84
N SER A 196 4.66 4.69 9.73
CA SER A 196 3.69 5.73 9.38
C SER A 196 4.33 7.09 9.06
N LYS A 197 5.59 7.31 9.47
CA LYS A 197 6.31 8.59 9.34
C LYS A 197 7.18 8.71 8.09
N GLY A 198 7.19 7.71 7.21
CA GLY A 198 7.86 7.84 5.93
C GLY A 198 7.67 6.64 5.03
N SER A 199 8.20 6.74 3.82
CA SER A 199 8.09 5.69 2.81
C SER A 199 9.03 4.52 3.10
N THR A 200 8.60 3.33 2.68
CA THR A 200 9.43 2.11 2.72
C THR A 200 9.30 1.31 1.44
N LEU A 201 10.31 0.54 1.11
CA LEU A 201 10.32 -0.43 0.01
C LEU A 201 10.58 -1.82 0.57
N ILE A 202 9.84 -2.80 0.07
CA ILE A 202 10.02 -4.22 0.39
C ILE A 202 10.06 -5.02 -0.91
N ALA A 203 11.08 -5.86 -1.06
CA ALA A 203 11.26 -6.76 -2.19
C ALA A 203 11.35 -8.20 -1.68
N TYR A 204 10.49 -9.10 -2.15
CA TYR A 204 10.38 -10.46 -1.59
C TYR A 204 9.76 -11.48 -2.55
N ASN A 205 9.76 -12.75 -2.13
CA ASN A 205 9.07 -13.84 -2.82
C ASN A 205 7.60 -13.91 -2.37
N LYS A 206 6.71 -13.36 -3.19
CA LYS A 206 5.27 -13.31 -2.93
C LYS A 206 4.63 -14.70 -3.01
N LYS A 207 5.11 -15.57 -3.90
CA LYS A 207 4.62 -16.96 -4.02
C LYS A 207 4.77 -17.73 -2.71
N THR A 208 5.91 -17.57 -2.05
CA THR A 208 6.16 -18.19 -0.73
C THR A 208 5.26 -17.60 0.35
N GLU A 209 5.04 -16.28 0.35
CA GLU A 209 4.13 -15.65 1.31
C GLU A 209 2.70 -16.20 1.17
N ILE A 210 2.18 -16.31 -0.06
CA ILE A 210 0.86 -16.88 -0.33
C ILE A 210 0.79 -18.34 0.08
N ALA A 211 1.83 -19.14 -0.20
CA ALA A 211 1.87 -20.54 0.21
C ALA A 211 1.81 -20.71 1.74
N ASN A 212 2.33 -19.75 2.49
CA ASN A 212 2.32 -19.74 3.96
C ASN A 212 1.08 -19.03 4.56
N SER A 213 0.23 -18.40 3.74
CA SER A 213 -0.94 -17.61 4.17
C SER A 213 -2.16 -17.99 3.33
N SER A 214 -3.02 -18.88 3.85
CA SER A 214 -4.13 -19.47 3.08
C SER A 214 -5.16 -18.46 2.59
N ASP A 215 -5.27 -17.32 3.26
CA ASP A 215 -6.17 -16.20 2.96
C ASP A 215 -5.74 -15.37 1.74
N LYS A 216 -4.51 -15.54 1.22
CA LYS A 216 -3.96 -14.73 0.11
C LYS A 216 -4.02 -15.37 -1.27
N ARG A 217 -4.67 -16.54 -1.41
CA ARG A 217 -4.75 -17.28 -2.69
C ARG A 217 -5.36 -16.47 -3.84
N TYR A 218 -6.23 -15.51 -3.54
CA TYR A 218 -6.85 -14.63 -4.55
C TYR A 218 -5.82 -13.87 -5.39
N ILE A 219 -4.63 -13.57 -4.86
CA ILE A 219 -3.55 -12.90 -5.60
C ILE A 219 -2.96 -13.84 -6.67
N ASP A 220 -2.80 -15.12 -6.33
CA ASP A 220 -2.32 -16.14 -7.26
C ASP A 220 -3.34 -16.38 -8.37
N ASP A 221 -4.62 -16.50 -8.01
CA ASP A 221 -5.72 -16.68 -8.96
C ASP A 221 -5.84 -15.49 -9.92
N TYR A 222 -5.69 -14.25 -9.42
CA TYR A 222 -5.67 -13.03 -10.23
C TYR A 222 -4.63 -13.08 -11.36
N TYR A 223 -3.49 -13.73 -11.13
CA TYR A 223 -2.43 -13.89 -12.13
C TYR A 223 -2.44 -15.24 -12.86
N ASN A 224 -3.53 -16.01 -12.76
CA ASN A 224 -3.66 -17.35 -13.32
C ASN A 224 -2.60 -18.33 -12.81
N ASN A 225 -2.35 -18.32 -11.50
CA ASN A 225 -1.50 -19.27 -10.79
C ASN A 225 -0.07 -19.39 -11.36
N PRO A 226 0.70 -18.28 -11.40
CA PRO A 226 2.05 -18.29 -11.97
C PRO A 226 3.01 -19.19 -11.17
N SER A 227 3.97 -19.81 -11.86
CA SER A 227 5.00 -20.64 -11.23
C SER A 227 6.02 -19.85 -10.40
N LYS A 228 6.21 -18.57 -10.73
CA LYS A 228 7.06 -17.61 -10.00
C LYS A 228 6.32 -16.30 -9.81
N LEU A 229 6.27 -15.82 -8.57
CA LEU A 229 5.71 -14.54 -8.21
C LEU A 229 6.57 -13.88 -7.15
N HIS A 230 7.20 -12.77 -7.52
CA HIS A 230 7.97 -11.89 -6.66
C HIS A 230 7.34 -10.52 -6.69
N ARG A 231 7.50 -9.78 -5.58
CA ARG A 231 6.88 -8.47 -5.41
C ARG A 231 7.90 -7.42 -5.03
N LEU A 232 7.76 -6.25 -5.65
CA LEU A 232 8.36 -5.00 -5.22
C LEU A 232 7.24 -4.08 -4.73
N GLU A 233 7.24 -3.77 -3.44
CA GLU A 233 6.20 -3.01 -2.78
C GLU A 233 6.78 -1.71 -2.23
N VAL A 234 6.05 -0.61 -2.40
CA VAL A 234 6.36 0.67 -1.77
C VAL A 234 5.19 1.11 -0.90
N HIS A 235 5.49 1.48 0.33
CA HIS A 235 4.56 2.11 1.25
C HIS A 235 4.69 3.62 1.15
N LEU A 236 3.57 4.31 1.10
CA LEU A 236 3.45 5.76 1.16
C LEU A 236 2.55 6.15 2.33
N ASN A 237 2.98 7.17 3.05
CA ASN A 237 2.17 7.82 4.07
C ASN A 237 1.43 9.04 3.49
N ASN A 238 0.55 9.63 4.31
CA ASN A 238 -0.23 10.81 3.94
C ASN A 238 0.64 12.01 3.47
N GLU A 239 1.77 12.27 4.14
CA GLU A 239 2.65 13.41 3.83
C GLU A 239 3.23 13.27 2.41
N GLU A 240 3.79 12.11 2.09
CA GLU A 240 4.41 11.84 0.78
C GLU A 240 3.37 11.86 -0.37
N ILE A 241 2.17 11.35 -0.13
CA ILE A 241 1.09 11.38 -1.11
C ILE A 241 0.63 12.82 -1.36
N ARG A 242 0.43 13.61 -0.29
CA ARG A 242 0.01 15.02 -0.38
C ARG A 242 1.06 15.86 -1.10
N ASP A 243 2.34 15.67 -0.79
CA ASP A 243 3.45 16.36 -1.43
C ASP A 243 3.48 16.05 -2.93
N TYR A 244 3.30 14.78 -3.31
CA TYR A 244 3.22 14.39 -4.70
C TYR A 244 2.03 15.01 -5.43
N ILE A 245 0.83 14.94 -4.85
CA ILE A 245 -0.40 15.52 -5.42
C ILE A 245 -0.23 17.03 -5.63
N THR A 246 0.25 17.73 -4.60
CA THR A 246 0.48 19.19 -4.64
C THR A 246 1.49 19.57 -5.72
N LYS A 247 2.64 18.88 -5.76
CA LYS A 247 3.71 19.12 -6.73
C LYS A 247 3.24 18.94 -8.17
N ASN A 248 2.36 17.98 -8.41
CA ASN A 248 1.84 17.66 -9.74
C ASN A 248 0.53 18.38 -10.07
N ARG A 249 0.00 19.22 -9.16
CA ARG A 249 -1.31 19.90 -9.30
C ARG A 249 -2.43 18.91 -9.67
N HIS A 250 -2.36 17.72 -9.06
CA HIS A 250 -3.34 16.67 -9.28
C HIS A 250 -4.54 16.89 -8.36
N GLU A 251 -5.76 16.70 -8.87
CA GLU A 251 -6.97 16.73 -8.06
C GLU A 251 -7.27 15.31 -7.57
N LEU A 252 -7.26 15.11 -6.25
CA LEU A 252 -7.53 13.80 -5.68
C LEU A 252 -9.02 13.50 -5.79
N SER A 253 -9.32 12.31 -6.31
CA SER A 253 -10.67 11.77 -6.42
C SER A 253 -10.62 10.24 -6.41
N PHE A 254 -11.77 9.58 -6.32
CA PHE A 254 -11.88 8.13 -6.52
C PHE A 254 -11.17 7.66 -7.79
N TYR A 255 -11.31 8.40 -8.90
CA TYR A 255 -10.69 8.06 -10.18
C TYR A 255 -9.16 8.00 -10.13
N SER A 256 -8.53 8.69 -9.16
CA SER A 256 -7.08 8.60 -8.94
C SER A 256 -6.65 7.21 -8.46
N LEU A 257 -7.53 6.48 -7.77
CA LEU A 257 -7.27 5.15 -7.21
C LEU A 257 -7.34 4.04 -8.26
N ILE A 258 -7.97 4.30 -9.40
CA ILE A 258 -8.11 3.35 -10.52
C ILE A 258 -7.31 3.78 -11.76
N ASP A 259 -6.80 5.01 -11.81
CA ASP A 259 -5.91 5.47 -12.87
C ASP A 259 -4.52 4.82 -12.76
N LYS A 260 -4.29 3.78 -13.58
CA LYS A 260 -3.01 3.07 -13.66
C LYS A 260 -1.83 3.98 -14.04
N LYS A 261 -2.04 5.07 -14.80
CA LYS A 261 -0.96 6.01 -15.13
C LYS A 261 -0.56 6.82 -13.92
N PHE A 262 -1.53 7.35 -13.18
CA PHE A 262 -1.28 8.05 -11.91
C PHE A 262 -0.54 7.14 -10.93
N LEU A 263 -1.07 5.93 -10.67
CA LEU A 263 -0.45 4.98 -9.75
C LEU A 263 0.96 4.58 -10.17
N SER A 264 1.21 4.37 -11.48
CA SER A 264 2.54 4.02 -11.98
C SER A 264 3.55 5.15 -11.80
N ARG A 265 3.13 6.40 -12.00
CA ARG A 265 4.01 7.57 -11.77
C ARG A 265 4.31 7.75 -10.28
N LEU A 266 3.29 7.58 -9.43
CA LEU A 266 3.45 7.62 -7.97
C LEU A 266 4.39 6.51 -7.48
N PHE A 267 4.20 5.28 -7.96
CA PHE A 267 5.09 4.15 -7.66
C PHE A 267 6.55 4.47 -8.04
N GLY A 268 6.78 4.91 -9.28
CA GLY A 268 8.12 5.25 -9.76
C GLY A 268 8.75 6.42 -9.01
N TYR A 269 7.97 7.45 -8.66
CA TYR A 269 8.43 8.58 -7.86
C TYR A 269 8.92 8.11 -6.47
N THR A 270 8.12 7.32 -5.77
CA THR A 270 8.46 6.81 -4.44
C THR A 270 9.63 5.84 -4.48
N LEU A 271 9.63 4.92 -5.45
CA LEU A 271 10.73 3.98 -5.64
C LEU A 271 12.08 4.71 -5.81
N ASN A 272 12.12 5.71 -6.69
CA ASN A 272 13.34 6.48 -6.97
C ASN A 272 13.75 7.45 -5.85
N SER A 273 12.83 7.82 -4.96
CA SER A 273 13.15 8.62 -3.77
C SER A 273 13.84 7.75 -2.70
N LEU A 274 13.43 6.48 -2.58
CA LEU A 274 14.00 5.51 -1.65
C LEU A 274 15.36 4.98 -2.11
N ILE A 275 15.44 4.48 -3.35
CA ILE A 275 16.66 3.93 -3.90
C ILE A 275 16.70 4.02 -5.42
N ARG A 276 17.86 4.41 -5.95
CA ARG A 276 18.18 4.31 -7.38
C ARG A 276 19.66 4.02 -7.59
N PHE A 277 20.00 3.64 -8.80
CA PHE A 277 21.34 3.18 -9.14
C PHE A 277 21.90 3.94 -10.33
N GLU A 278 23.22 4.10 -10.35
CA GLU A 278 23.95 4.69 -11.46
C GLU A 278 25.17 3.81 -11.79
N LYS A 279 25.51 3.75 -13.07
CA LYS A 279 26.77 3.19 -13.56
C LYS A 279 27.44 4.25 -14.43
N GLU A 280 28.70 4.56 -14.14
CA GLU A 280 29.45 5.59 -14.89
C GLU A 280 28.66 6.92 -15.00
N GLU A 281 28.09 7.36 -13.87
CA GLU A 281 27.26 8.57 -13.74
C GLU A 281 25.96 8.59 -14.56
N LYS A 282 25.62 7.48 -15.22
CA LYS A 282 24.36 7.31 -15.95
C LYS A 282 23.33 6.60 -15.07
N PRO A 283 22.10 7.14 -14.93
CA PRO A 283 21.02 6.47 -14.23
C PRO A 283 20.70 5.12 -14.86
N ILE A 284 20.48 4.11 -14.01
CA ILE A 284 19.95 2.82 -14.42
C ILE A 284 18.44 2.85 -14.22
N ASP A 285 17.70 2.75 -15.32
CA ASP A 285 16.24 2.73 -15.30
C ASP A 285 15.71 1.43 -14.67
N TRP A 286 14.75 1.58 -13.76
CA TRP A 286 13.99 0.46 -13.20
C TRP A 286 13.28 -0.36 -14.29
N ALA A 287 12.74 0.27 -15.33
CA ALA A 287 12.07 -0.46 -16.41
C ALA A 287 13.02 -1.46 -17.07
N ASN A 288 14.26 -1.03 -17.34
CA ASN A 288 15.33 -1.84 -17.91
C ASN A 288 15.73 -2.97 -16.95
N LEU A 289 15.92 -2.66 -15.66
CA LEU A 289 16.24 -3.66 -14.63
C LEU A 289 15.20 -4.77 -14.53
N LEU A 290 13.92 -4.43 -14.69
CA LEU A 290 12.78 -5.34 -14.56
C LEU A 290 12.58 -6.22 -15.80
N LEU A 291 12.82 -5.69 -17.00
CA LEU A 291 12.63 -6.41 -18.26
C LEU A 291 13.82 -7.31 -18.61
N GLU A 292 15.03 -6.78 -18.52
CA GLU A 292 16.23 -7.43 -19.07
C GLU A 292 17.01 -8.20 -17.99
N GLY A 293 16.86 -7.78 -16.73
CA GLY A 293 17.74 -8.23 -15.65
C GLY A 293 19.17 -7.69 -15.84
N TYR A 294 19.97 -7.70 -14.77
CA TYR A 294 21.31 -7.08 -14.77
C TYR A 294 22.30 -7.61 -15.83
N ASN A 295 22.13 -8.85 -16.32
CA ASN A 295 23.13 -9.49 -17.18
C ASN A 295 23.21 -8.89 -18.61
N ASN A 296 22.33 -7.95 -18.95
CA ASN A 296 22.27 -7.30 -20.26
C ASN A 296 22.69 -5.82 -20.25
N HIS A 297 23.17 -5.29 -19.12
CA HIS A 297 23.63 -3.90 -19.08
C HIS A 297 25.17 -3.86 -19.17
N PRO A 298 25.74 -3.25 -20.23
CA PRO A 298 27.17 -3.17 -20.47
C PRO A 298 27.88 -2.47 -19.31
#